data_AF-A0A6L8GDG4-F1
#
_entry.id   AF-A0A6L8GDG4-F1
#
_cell.length_a   1.000
_cell.length_b   1.000
_cell.length_c   1.000
_cell.angle_alpha   90.00
_cell.angle_beta   90.00
_cell.angle_gamma   90.00
#
_symmetry.space_group_name_H-M   'P 1'
#
loop_
_entity.id
_entity.type
_entity.pdbx_description
1 polymer ?
#
loop_
_entity_poly.entity_id
_entity_poly.type
_entity_poly.pdbx_seq_one_letter_code
_entity_poly.pdbx_strand_id
1 'polypeptide(L)'
;MYLLYNLALLAYFAVCAPLVGYRVWRRGKPVGRIGDRLGRPPPDVNPDCRPSIWIHAVSVGEVLAARALVGLLKETYPAHRLLVSTTTTTGQHVARQLGPAVDAVFYAPLDFPPCVAGTLDRVAPELLVLVDTEVWPNLLRACRRRGVRTLIVNGRISDRSYRGYRLVRGFMRRALAGVDRICAQNDLWSRRFQVLGVPRERLTVTGSLKFDAADDAAADGDADALLHTFAFAAGRRVIVAASTLRGEEQPVLRAFGSVRRTFADALLIIAPRHPERFA
;
A
#
# COMPACT_ATOMS: atom_id res chain seq x y z
N MET A 1 -27.92 5.09 4.59
CA MET A 1 -26.57 5.36 4.01
C MET A 1 -25.70 4.11 3.95
N TYR A 2 -25.37 3.45 5.07
CA TYR A 2 -24.60 2.19 5.03
C TYR A 2 -25.34 1.04 4.31
N LEU A 3 -26.67 0.98 4.41
CA LEU A 3 -27.47 0.02 3.62
C LEU A 3 -27.30 0.26 2.11
N LEU A 4 -27.42 1.51 1.66
CA LEU A 4 -27.20 1.88 0.25
C LEU A 4 -25.78 1.55 -0.21
N TYR A 5 -24.78 1.82 0.65
CA TYR A 5 -23.40 1.42 0.39
C TYR A 5 -23.27 -0.10 0.20
N ASN A 6 -23.88 -0.90 1.09
CA ASN A 6 -23.84 -2.36 0.99
C ASN A 6 -24.57 -2.89 -0.25
N LEU A 7 -25.72 -2.30 -0.60
CA LEU A 7 -26.46 -2.67 -1.81
C LEU A 7 -25.67 -2.32 -3.07
N ALA A 8 -25.02 -1.14 -3.10
CA ALA A 8 -24.14 -0.75 -4.20
C ALA A 8 -22.91 -1.67 -4.30
N LEU A 9 -22.33 -2.06 -3.16
CA LEU A 9 -21.21 -3.01 -3.11
C LEU A 9 -21.65 -4.40 -3.61
N LEU A 10 -22.82 -4.87 -3.20
CA LEU A 10 -23.40 -6.13 -3.66
C LEU A 10 -23.64 -6.11 -5.18
N ALA A 11 -24.26 -5.05 -5.70
CA ALA A 11 -24.48 -4.87 -7.13
C ALA A 11 -23.16 -4.83 -7.91
N TYR A 12 -22.15 -4.10 -7.41
CA TYR A 12 -20.81 -4.07 -7.99
C TYR A 12 -20.19 -5.46 -8.07
N PHE A 13 -20.21 -6.23 -6.98
CA PHE A 13 -19.67 -7.60 -7.00
C PHE A 13 -20.49 -8.55 -7.87
N ALA A 14 -21.81 -8.43 -7.92
CA ALA A 14 -22.66 -9.24 -8.79
C ALA A 14 -22.31 -9.03 -10.28
N VAL A 15 -21.99 -7.80 -10.68
CA VAL A 15 -21.57 -7.46 -12.05
C VAL A 15 -20.11 -7.83 -12.33
N CYS A 16 -19.21 -7.59 -11.38
CA CYS A 16 -17.78 -7.81 -11.57
C CYS A 16 -17.35 -9.28 -11.39
N ALA A 17 -18.02 -10.06 -10.52
CA ALA A 17 -17.61 -11.44 -10.24
C ALA A 17 -17.57 -12.34 -11.48
N PRO A 18 -18.55 -12.31 -12.42
CA PRO A 18 -18.47 -13.07 -13.67
C PRO A 18 -17.26 -12.65 -14.53
N LEU A 19 -16.96 -11.36 -14.60
CA LEU A 19 -15.82 -10.83 -15.37
C LEU A 19 -14.47 -11.22 -14.76
N VAL A 20 -14.37 -11.19 -13.43
CA VAL A 20 -13.18 -11.66 -12.72
C VAL A 20 -13.03 -13.16 -12.91
N GLY A 21 -14.10 -13.95 -12.73
CA GLY A 21 -14.11 -15.39 -12.96
C GLY A 21 -13.66 -15.76 -14.37
N TYR A 22 -14.19 -15.07 -15.38
CA TYR A 22 -13.79 -15.23 -16.78
C TYR A 22 -12.30 -14.90 -17.01
N ARG A 23 -11.79 -13.81 -16.42
CA ARG A 23 -10.37 -13.44 -16.53
C ARG A 23 -9.44 -14.41 -15.82
N VAL A 24 -9.85 -14.93 -14.66
CA VAL A 24 -9.09 -15.94 -13.92
C VAL A 24 -9.03 -17.23 -14.73
N TRP A 25 -10.18 -17.68 -15.26
CA TRP A 25 -10.26 -18.86 -16.12
C TRP A 25 -9.42 -18.73 -17.40
N ARG A 26 -9.49 -17.58 -18.09
CA ARG A 26 -8.75 -17.40 -19.36
C ARG A 26 -7.28 -16.99 -19.23
N ARG A 27 -6.91 -16.25 -18.19
CA ARG A 27 -5.55 -15.67 -18.05
C ARG A 27 -4.76 -16.24 -16.89
N GLY A 28 -5.31 -17.22 -16.16
CA GLY A 28 -4.64 -17.86 -15.03
C GLY A 28 -4.24 -16.91 -13.90
N LYS A 29 -4.85 -15.71 -13.81
CA LYS A 29 -4.43 -14.70 -12.83
C LYS A 29 -4.78 -15.18 -11.41
N PRO A 30 -3.81 -15.24 -10.49
CA PRO A 30 -4.08 -15.65 -9.12
C PRO A 30 -4.98 -14.63 -8.42
N VAL A 31 -6.04 -15.10 -7.75
CA VAL A 31 -7.03 -14.25 -7.06
C VAL A 31 -6.68 -14.04 -5.58
N GLY A 32 -5.61 -14.69 -5.11
CA GLY A 32 -5.27 -14.78 -3.69
C GLY A 32 -6.17 -15.74 -2.93
N ARG A 33 -6.08 -15.74 -1.59
CA ARG A 33 -6.88 -16.63 -0.74
C ARG A 33 -8.27 -16.02 -0.55
N ILE A 34 -9.28 -16.58 -1.23
CA ILE A 34 -10.66 -16.08 -1.17
C ILE A 34 -11.22 -16.15 0.25
N GLY A 35 -10.82 -17.16 1.04
CA GLY A 35 -11.21 -17.29 2.45
C GLY A 35 -10.93 -16.03 3.27
N ASP A 36 -9.75 -15.43 3.11
CA ASP A 36 -9.37 -14.19 3.81
C ASP A 36 -10.32 -13.05 3.46
N ARG A 37 -10.60 -12.89 2.16
CA ARG A 37 -11.51 -11.86 1.64
C ARG A 37 -12.93 -12.04 2.18
N LEU A 38 -13.35 -13.28 2.43
CA LEU A 38 -14.66 -13.61 3.00
C LEU A 38 -14.70 -13.50 4.54
N GLY A 39 -13.64 -13.02 5.18
CA GLY A 39 -13.58 -12.87 6.64
C GLY A 39 -13.09 -14.10 7.38
N ARG A 40 -12.40 -15.02 6.69
CA ARG A 40 -11.80 -16.23 7.25
C ARG A 40 -10.29 -16.22 7.04
N PRO A 41 -9.54 -15.25 7.61
CA PRO A 41 -8.09 -15.24 7.51
C PRO A 41 -7.46 -16.51 8.13
N PRO A 42 -6.19 -16.83 7.81
CA PRO A 42 -5.58 -18.07 8.26
C PRO A 42 -5.63 -18.22 9.79
N PRO A 43 -5.80 -19.45 10.32
CA PRO A 43 -5.83 -19.67 11.77
C PRO A 43 -4.55 -19.18 12.49
N ASP A 44 -3.43 -19.19 11.83
CA ASP A 44 -2.12 -18.80 12.33
C ASP A 44 -1.88 -17.27 12.34
N VAL A 45 -2.82 -16.44 11.84
CA VAL A 45 -2.65 -14.97 11.85
C VAL A 45 -2.49 -14.41 13.27
N ASN A 46 -3.33 -14.87 14.19
CA ASN A 46 -3.23 -14.53 15.62
C ASN A 46 -3.85 -15.67 16.46
N PRO A 47 -3.18 -16.83 16.57
CA PRO A 47 -3.67 -18.00 17.29
C PRO A 47 -3.86 -17.70 18.78
N ASP A 48 -3.02 -16.85 19.34
CA ASP A 48 -2.96 -16.57 20.78
C ASP A 48 -3.84 -15.37 21.18
N CYS A 49 -4.56 -14.77 20.22
CA CYS A 49 -5.37 -13.56 20.40
C CYS A 49 -4.62 -12.43 21.13
N ARG A 50 -3.30 -12.31 20.89
CA ARG A 50 -2.48 -11.24 21.47
C ARG A 50 -2.92 -9.88 20.90
N PRO A 51 -2.77 -8.79 21.67
CA PRO A 51 -2.92 -7.44 21.15
C PRO A 51 -2.16 -7.29 19.83
N SER A 52 -2.82 -6.73 18.82
CA SER A 52 -2.22 -6.59 17.49
C SER A 52 -2.37 -5.20 16.90
N ILE A 53 -1.39 -4.85 16.08
CA ILE A 53 -1.41 -3.68 15.20
C ILE A 53 -1.61 -4.20 13.79
N TRP A 54 -2.71 -3.81 13.17
CA TRP A 54 -3.03 -4.19 11.81
C TRP A 54 -2.70 -3.05 10.85
N ILE A 55 -1.70 -3.26 9.98
CA ILE A 55 -1.39 -2.38 8.87
C ILE A 55 -2.08 -2.87 7.60
N HIS A 56 -2.86 -2.02 6.95
CA HIS A 56 -3.49 -2.29 5.67
C HIS A 56 -2.83 -1.49 4.54
N ALA A 57 -2.20 -2.20 3.61
CA ALA A 57 -1.52 -1.67 2.44
C ALA A 57 -1.99 -2.44 1.18
N VAL A 58 -2.83 -1.83 0.36
CA VAL A 58 -3.56 -2.43 -0.77
C VAL A 58 -2.60 -2.87 -1.88
N SER A 59 -1.57 -2.09 -2.15
CA SER A 59 -0.67 -2.23 -3.30
C SER A 59 0.80 -2.35 -2.92
N VAL A 60 1.65 -2.74 -3.88
CA VAL A 60 3.12 -2.80 -3.70
C VAL A 60 3.69 -1.47 -3.20
N GLY A 61 3.25 -0.36 -3.79
CA GLY A 61 3.77 0.95 -3.42
C GLY A 61 3.43 1.34 -1.97
N GLU A 62 2.28 0.91 -1.48
CA GLU A 62 1.88 1.15 -0.09
C GLU A 62 2.60 0.22 0.88
N VAL A 63 2.84 -1.03 0.49
CA VAL A 63 3.64 -1.96 1.31
C VAL A 63 5.07 -1.43 1.48
N LEU A 64 5.68 -0.95 0.39
CA LEU A 64 7.02 -0.34 0.43
C LEU A 64 7.04 0.94 1.28
N ALA A 65 6.01 1.79 1.15
CA ALA A 65 5.87 2.98 1.99
C ALA A 65 5.69 2.62 3.48
N ALA A 66 5.01 1.52 3.78
CA ALA A 66 4.81 1.06 5.15
C ALA A 66 6.05 0.39 5.77
N ARG A 67 7.07 0.02 4.98
CA ARG A 67 8.24 -0.72 5.45
C ARG A 67 8.97 -0.01 6.60
N ALA A 68 9.24 1.29 6.46
CA ALA A 68 9.88 2.08 7.50
C ALA A 68 9.06 2.12 8.80
N LEU A 69 7.73 2.20 8.67
CA LEU A 69 6.82 2.18 9.82
C LEU A 69 6.77 0.80 10.51
N VAL A 70 6.88 -0.29 9.74
CA VAL A 70 6.83 -1.66 10.25
C VAL A 70 7.97 -1.92 11.24
N GLY A 71 9.20 -1.54 10.92
CA GLY A 71 10.35 -1.71 11.81
C GLY A 71 10.18 -0.95 13.12
N LEU A 72 9.89 0.35 13.02
CA LEU A 72 9.70 1.23 14.19
C LEU A 72 8.55 0.77 15.09
N LEU A 73 7.43 0.29 14.52
CA LEU A 73 6.31 -0.24 15.31
C LEU A 73 6.68 -1.53 16.03
N LYS A 74 7.44 -2.43 15.40
CA LYS A 74 7.88 -3.67 16.03
C LYS A 74 8.81 -3.41 17.21
N GLU A 75 9.70 -2.44 17.08
CA GLU A 75 10.62 -2.01 18.14
C GLU A 75 9.89 -1.27 19.28
N THR A 76 8.95 -0.39 18.94
CA THR A 76 8.20 0.40 19.94
C THR A 76 7.15 -0.44 20.68
N TYR A 77 6.54 -1.42 20.00
CA TYR A 77 5.46 -2.26 20.52
C TYR A 77 5.81 -3.76 20.40
N PRO A 78 6.87 -4.25 21.05
CA PRO A 78 7.34 -5.63 20.90
C PRO A 78 6.35 -6.67 21.45
N ALA A 79 5.47 -6.26 22.35
CA ALA A 79 4.40 -7.10 22.90
C ALA A 79 3.23 -7.29 21.91
N HIS A 80 3.09 -6.43 20.90
CA HIS A 80 2.02 -6.50 19.92
C HIS A 80 2.42 -7.39 18.75
N ARG A 81 1.45 -8.15 18.22
CA ARG A 81 1.59 -8.77 16.91
C ARG A 81 1.43 -7.70 15.82
N LEU A 82 2.35 -7.65 14.88
CA LEU A 82 2.28 -6.77 13.73
C LEU A 82 1.77 -7.56 12.53
N LEU A 83 0.59 -7.19 12.05
CA LEU A 83 -0.15 -7.93 11.03
C LEU A 83 -0.32 -7.04 9.81
N VAL A 84 0.02 -7.55 8.61
CA VAL A 84 -0.10 -6.79 7.37
C VAL A 84 -1.17 -7.42 6.48
N SER A 85 -2.09 -6.60 5.95
CA SER A 85 -3.02 -7.06 4.93
C SER A 85 -2.89 -6.31 3.62
N THR A 86 -3.06 -7.04 2.52
CA THR A 86 -3.03 -6.46 1.17
C THR A 86 -4.24 -6.89 0.35
N THR A 87 -4.47 -6.22 -0.77
CA THR A 87 -5.57 -6.57 -1.69
C THR A 87 -5.04 -7.21 -2.96
N THR A 88 -3.83 -6.86 -3.38
CA THR A 88 -3.21 -7.35 -4.63
C THR A 88 -2.26 -8.52 -4.36
N THR A 89 -2.19 -9.49 -5.28
CA THR A 89 -1.27 -10.63 -5.15
C THR A 89 0.19 -10.21 -5.16
N THR A 90 0.55 -9.20 -5.96
CA THR A 90 1.90 -8.62 -5.97
C THR A 90 2.21 -7.90 -4.67
N GLY A 91 1.26 -7.15 -4.10
CA GLY A 91 1.41 -6.55 -2.78
C GLY A 91 1.64 -7.60 -1.70
N GLN A 92 0.88 -8.70 -1.74
CA GLN A 92 1.05 -9.82 -0.80
C GLN A 92 2.44 -10.44 -0.86
N HIS A 93 3.01 -10.58 -2.07
CA HIS A 93 4.36 -11.13 -2.24
C HIS A 93 5.40 -10.22 -1.59
N VAL A 94 5.35 -8.92 -1.85
CA VAL A 94 6.26 -7.93 -1.25
C VAL A 94 6.05 -7.85 0.28
N ALA A 95 4.81 -7.92 0.76
CA ALA A 95 4.53 -7.88 2.19
C ALA A 95 5.11 -9.08 2.94
N ARG A 96 5.17 -10.26 2.30
CA ARG A 96 5.85 -11.45 2.88
C ARG A 96 7.38 -11.30 2.92
N GLN A 97 7.95 -10.46 2.07
CA GLN A 97 9.38 -10.16 2.06
C GLN A 97 9.78 -9.15 3.15
N LEU A 98 8.82 -8.57 3.88
CA LEU A 98 9.12 -7.78 5.08
C LEU A 98 9.74 -8.63 6.22
N GLY A 99 9.71 -9.96 6.07
CA GLY A 99 10.47 -10.88 6.91
C GLY A 99 9.99 -10.89 8.37
N PRO A 100 10.89 -11.06 9.35
CA PRO A 100 10.54 -11.27 10.76
C PRO A 100 9.94 -10.04 11.45
N ALA A 101 9.97 -8.87 10.80
CA ALA A 101 9.33 -7.67 11.33
C ALA A 101 7.80 -7.77 11.36
N VAL A 102 7.21 -8.67 10.56
CA VAL A 102 5.76 -8.89 10.48
C VAL A 102 5.41 -10.30 10.92
N ASP A 103 4.48 -10.43 11.87
CA ASP A 103 4.10 -11.72 12.44
C ASP A 103 3.15 -12.53 11.52
N ALA A 104 2.34 -11.86 10.69
CA ALA A 104 1.55 -12.53 9.66
C ALA A 104 1.13 -11.60 8.51
N VAL A 105 0.94 -12.17 7.32
CA VAL A 105 0.45 -11.47 6.13
C VAL A 105 -0.78 -12.18 5.54
N PHE A 106 -1.90 -11.47 5.39
CA PHE A 106 -3.17 -12.02 4.89
C PHE A 106 -3.85 -11.09 3.87
N TYR A 107 -4.90 -11.52 3.17
CA TYR A 107 -5.64 -10.61 2.30
C TYR A 107 -6.72 -9.84 3.07
N ALA A 108 -6.90 -8.57 2.74
CA ALA A 108 -7.95 -7.75 3.36
C ALA A 108 -9.37 -8.31 3.08
N PRO A 109 -10.29 -8.22 4.05
CA PRO A 109 -11.66 -8.64 3.85
C PRO A 109 -12.36 -7.74 2.81
N LEU A 110 -13.37 -8.29 2.15
CA LEU A 110 -14.34 -7.46 1.45
C LEU A 110 -15.05 -6.57 2.48
N ASP A 111 -15.39 -5.33 2.10
CA ASP A 111 -16.05 -4.39 3.00
C ASP A 111 -17.52 -4.71 3.25
N PHE A 112 -17.87 -5.99 3.40
CA PHE A 112 -19.16 -6.42 3.87
C PHE A 112 -19.11 -6.66 5.39
N PRO A 113 -20.17 -6.28 6.14
CA PRO A 113 -20.20 -6.46 7.59
C PRO A 113 -19.79 -7.84 8.11
N PRO A 114 -20.26 -8.98 7.55
CA PRO A 114 -19.85 -10.30 8.05
C PRO A 114 -18.37 -10.61 7.78
N CYS A 115 -17.84 -10.21 6.61
CA CYS A 115 -16.44 -10.44 6.26
C CYS A 115 -15.50 -9.63 7.16
N VAL A 116 -15.83 -8.35 7.35
CA VAL A 116 -15.12 -7.46 8.27
C VAL A 116 -15.16 -7.99 9.70
N ALA A 117 -16.32 -8.44 10.17
CA ALA A 117 -16.48 -8.97 11.53
C ALA A 117 -15.59 -10.19 11.75
N GLY A 118 -15.65 -11.20 10.86
CA GLY A 118 -14.84 -12.41 10.98
C GLY A 118 -13.33 -12.14 10.93
N THR A 119 -12.88 -11.18 10.09
CA THR A 119 -11.48 -10.75 10.11
C THR A 119 -11.11 -10.09 11.43
N LEU A 120 -11.92 -9.15 11.94
CA LEU A 120 -11.62 -8.46 13.19
C LEU A 120 -11.64 -9.41 14.40
N ASP A 121 -12.51 -10.43 14.39
CA ASP A 121 -12.54 -11.48 15.42
C ASP A 121 -11.23 -12.27 15.44
N ARG A 122 -10.64 -12.53 14.26
CA ARG A 122 -9.41 -13.31 14.15
C ARG A 122 -8.13 -12.48 14.32
N VAL A 123 -8.13 -11.24 13.85
CA VAL A 123 -6.97 -10.34 13.93
C VAL A 123 -6.84 -9.75 15.34
N ALA A 124 -7.98 -9.45 15.99
CA ALA A 124 -8.07 -8.79 17.29
C ALA A 124 -7.17 -7.54 17.41
N PRO A 125 -7.29 -6.55 16.50
CA PRO A 125 -6.43 -5.37 16.52
C PRO A 125 -6.84 -4.39 17.61
N GLU A 126 -5.86 -3.79 18.28
CA GLU A 126 -6.06 -2.57 19.08
C GLU A 126 -5.90 -1.31 18.22
N LEU A 127 -5.11 -1.42 17.16
CA LEU A 127 -4.80 -0.35 16.22
C LEU A 127 -4.92 -0.85 14.77
N LEU A 128 -5.67 -0.11 13.96
CA LEU A 128 -5.72 -0.24 12.50
C LEU A 128 -4.98 0.95 11.86
N VAL A 129 -3.97 0.67 11.06
CA VAL A 129 -3.21 1.66 10.28
C VAL A 129 -3.52 1.47 8.80
N LEU A 130 -4.19 2.45 8.20
CA LEU A 130 -4.52 2.49 6.78
C LEU A 130 -3.45 3.31 6.05
N VAL A 131 -2.80 2.74 5.05
CA VAL A 131 -1.78 3.44 4.26
C VAL A 131 -2.44 4.17 3.08
N ASP A 132 -1.99 5.39 2.77
CA ASP A 132 -2.56 6.28 1.75
C ASP A 132 -4.01 6.71 2.05
N THR A 133 -4.98 6.41 1.20
CA THR A 133 -6.37 6.87 1.36
C THR A 133 -7.31 5.77 0.95
N GLU A 134 -7.39 4.83 1.89
CA GLU A 134 -8.21 3.64 1.80
C GLU A 134 -9.39 3.81 2.76
N VAL A 135 -10.50 4.33 2.25
CA VAL A 135 -11.72 4.50 3.05
C VAL A 135 -12.58 3.26 2.88
N TRP A 136 -12.63 2.42 3.93
CA TRP A 136 -13.41 1.20 4.03
C TRP A 136 -14.55 1.40 5.06
N PRO A 137 -15.72 1.91 4.65
CA PRO A 137 -16.75 2.37 5.58
C PRO A 137 -17.22 1.32 6.59
N ASN A 138 -17.38 0.05 6.20
CA ASN A 138 -17.80 -0.99 7.13
C ASN A 138 -16.67 -1.39 8.07
N LEU A 139 -15.43 -1.49 7.58
CA LEU A 139 -14.24 -1.70 8.41
C LEU A 139 -14.09 -0.60 9.46
N LEU A 140 -14.09 0.67 9.05
CA LEU A 140 -13.98 1.83 9.95
C LEU A 140 -15.10 1.83 11.00
N ARG A 141 -16.33 1.54 10.57
CA ARG A 141 -17.48 1.47 11.47
C ARG A 141 -17.36 0.32 12.47
N ALA A 142 -16.88 -0.85 12.02
CA ALA A 142 -16.69 -2.00 12.89
C ALA A 142 -15.55 -1.78 13.89
N CYS A 143 -14.43 -1.20 13.46
CA CYS A 143 -13.33 -0.80 14.31
C CYS A 143 -13.80 0.13 15.44
N ARG A 144 -14.50 1.22 15.08
CA ARG A 144 -15.07 2.16 16.06
C ARG A 144 -16.01 1.48 17.06
N ARG A 145 -16.86 0.56 16.60
CA ARG A 145 -17.79 -0.18 17.48
C ARG A 145 -17.08 -1.11 18.46
N ARG A 146 -15.89 -1.57 18.11
CA ARG A 146 -15.05 -2.48 18.93
C ARG A 146 -13.99 -1.74 19.74
N GLY A 147 -13.94 -0.41 19.68
CA GLY A 147 -12.93 0.40 20.36
C GLY A 147 -11.53 0.36 19.71
N VAL A 148 -11.41 -0.21 18.51
CA VAL A 148 -10.14 -0.27 17.76
C VAL A 148 -9.78 1.14 17.29
N ARG A 149 -8.59 1.60 17.64
CA ARG A 149 -8.07 2.89 17.19
C ARG A 149 -7.73 2.81 15.72
N THR A 150 -8.03 3.86 14.96
CA THR A 150 -7.77 3.87 13.52
C THR A 150 -6.99 5.11 13.09
N LEU A 151 -5.90 4.87 12.36
CA LEU A 151 -5.04 5.89 11.80
C LEU A 151 -5.04 5.77 10.27
N ILE A 152 -5.00 6.90 9.58
CA ILE A 152 -4.61 6.96 8.17
C ILE A 152 -3.22 7.59 8.10
N VAL A 153 -2.25 6.90 7.52
CA VAL A 153 -0.88 7.38 7.33
C VAL A 153 -0.59 7.61 5.84
N ASN A 154 0.33 8.53 5.54
CA ASN A 154 0.65 8.92 4.16
C ASN A 154 -0.58 9.41 3.36
N GLY A 155 -1.54 10.04 4.05
CA GLY A 155 -2.85 10.42 3.52
C GLY A 155 -2.78 11.30 2.26
N ARG A 156 -3.41 10.83 1.16
CA ARG A 156 -3.50 11.55 -0.12
C ARG A 156 -4.81 11.27 -0.87
N ILE A 157 -5.55 12.33 -1.21
CA ILE A 157 -6.79 12.19 -1.98
C ILE A 157 -6.59 12.79 -3.38
N SER A 158 -6.42 11.96 -4.41
CA SER A 158 -6.30 12.42 -5.80
C SER A 158 -7.46 13.33 -6.24
N ASP A 159 -7.26 14.16 -7.28
CA ASP A 159 -8.29 15.07 -7.80
C ASP A 159 -9.56 14.33 -8.19
N ARG A 160 -9.41 13.17 -8.84
CA ARG A 160 -10.52 12.32 -9.25
C ARG A 160 -11.31 11.81 -8.04
N SER A 161 -10.61 11.23 -7.05
CA SER A 161 -11.25 10.72 -5.83
C SER A 161 -11.92 11.85 -5.05
N TYR A 162 -11.26 13.01 -4.97
CA TYR A 162 -11.78 14.17 -4.26
C TYR A 162 -13.10 14.68 -4.84
N ARG A 163 -13.20 14.80 -6.18
CA ARG A 163 -14.45 15.19 -6.86
C ARG A 163 -15.59 14.23 -6.50
N GLY A 164 -15.35 12.91 -6.57
CA GLY A 164 -16.34 11.90 -6.20
C GLY A 164 -16.74 11.97 -4.72
N TYR A 165 -15.76 12.05 -3.82
CA TYR A 165 -15.99 12.12 -2.38
C TYR A 165 -16.74 13.38 -1.94
N ARG A 166 -16.56 14.50 -2.65
CA ARG A 166 -17.33 15.73 -2.41
C ARG A 166 -18.82 15.56 -2.71
N LEU A 167 -19.19 14.82 -3.77
CA LEU A 167 -20.59 14.55 -4.09
C LEU A 167 -21.28 13.77 -2.98
N VAL A 168 -20.56 12.85 -2.34
CA VAL A 168 -21.04 12.04 -1.21
C VAL A 168 -20.49 12.50 0.13
N ARG A 169 -20.20 13.81 0.30
CA ARG A 169 -19.54 14.37 1.50
C ARG A 169 -20.19 13.94 2.83
N GLY A 170 -21.51 13.86 2.87
CA GLY A 170 -22.25 13.46 4.07
C GLY A 170 -21.99 12.01 4.47
N PHE A 171 -21.74 11.14 3.48
CA PHE A 171 -21.33 9.75 3.71
C PHE A 171 -19.87 9.69 4.14
N MET A 172 -18.98 10.40 3.45
CA MET A 172 -17.55 10.44 3.77
C MET A 172 -17.31 10.95 5.18
N ARG A 173 -17.99 12.03 5.60
CA ARG A 173 -17.94 12.53 6.97
C ARG A 173 -18.31 11.46 8.00
N ARG A 174 -19.33 10.64 7.71
CA ARG A 174 -19.74 9.54 8.60
C ARG A 174 -18.74 8.38 8.60
N ALA A 175 -18.21 8.01 7.44
CA ALA A 175 -17.18 6.97 7.33
C ALA A 175 -15.89 7.37 8.05
N LEU A 176 -15.39 8.58 7.78
CA LEU A 176 -14.17 9.14 8.37
C LEU A 176 -14.31 9.50 9.85
N ALA A 177 -15.54 9.59 10.39
CA ALA A 177 -15.74 9.76 11.82
C ALA A 177 -15.21 8.58 12.65
N GLY A 178 -14.99 7.41 12.03
CA GLY A 178 -14.32 6.26 12.63
C GLY A 178 -12.79 6.35 12.68
N VAL A 179 -12.19 7.41 12.12
CA VAL A 179 -10.74 7.61 12.12
C VAL A 179 -10.35 8.56 13.25
N ASP A 180 -9.39 8.14 14.08
CA ASP A 180 -8.87 8.90 15.22
C ASP A 180 -7.86 9.96 14.76
N ARG A 181 -6.95 9.62 13.83
CA ARG A 181 -5.98 10.56 13.25
C ARG A 181 -5.72 10.31 11.77
N ILE A 182 -5.45 11.38 11.03
CA ILE A 182 -4.96 11.33 9.65
C ILE A 182 -3.65 12.10 9.56
N CYS A 183 -2.60 11.40 9.15
CA CYS A 183 -1.29 11.94 8.82
C CYS A 183 -1.21 12.12 7.31
N ALA A 184 -1.45 13.34 6.83
CA ALA A 184 -1.47 13.70 5.42
C ALA A 184 -0.08 14.08 4.90
N GLN A 185 0.18 13.87 3.61
CA GLN A 185 1.53 14.12 3.07
C GLN A 185 1.87 15.63 2.96
N ASN A 186 0.87 16.49 2.79
CA ASN A 186 1.03 17.93 2.66
C ASN A 186 -0.28 18.66 3.02
N ASP A 187 -0.22 19.99 3.04
CA ASP A 187 -1.36 20.85 3.36
C ASP A 187 -2.52 20.69 2.37
N LEU A 188 -2.24 20.45 1.09
CA LEU A 188 -3.29 20.25 0.08
C LEU A 188 -4.14 19.02 0.43
N TRP A 189 -3.50 17.89 0.74
CA TRP A 189 -4.22 16.67 1.12
C TRP A 189 -4.96 16.85 2.44
N SER A 190 -4.33 17.50 3.42
CA SER A 190 -4.97 17.83 4.70
C SER A 190 -6.25 18.64 4.51
N ARG A 191 -6.20 19.71 3.71
CA ARG A 191 -7.39 20.53 3.36
C ARG A 191 -8.49 19.71 2.69
N ARG A 192 -8.16 18.72 1.86
CA ARG A 192 -9.17 17.85 1.23
C ARG A 192 -9.88 16.99 2.27
N PHE A 193 -9.17 16.39 3.23
CA PHE A 193 -9.80 15.67 4.33
C PHE A 193 -10.68 16.58 5.19
N GLN A 194 -10.24 17.82 5.44
CA GLN A 194 -11.03 18.81 6.17
C GLN A 194 -12.36 19.10 5.46
N VAL A 195 -12.34 19.30 4.14
CA VAL A 195 -13.57 19.49 3.33
C VAL A 195 -14.48 18.27 3.36
N LEU A 196 -13.93 17.06 3.49
CA LEU A 196 -14.71 15.83 3.67
C LEU A 196 -15.28 15.65 5.09
N GLY A 197 -15.01 16.60 5.99
CA GLY A 197 -15.61 16.68 7.32
C GLY A 197 -14.74 16.12 8.45
N VAL A 198 -13.44 15.96 8.22
CA VAL A 198 -12.49 15.59 9.28
C VAL A 198 -12.11 16.84 10.08
N PRO A 199 -12.24 16.85 11.42
CA PRO A 199 -11.84 17.98 12.26
C PRO A 199 -10.34 18.26 12.16
N ARG A 200 -9.94 19.55 12.24
CA ARG A 200 -8.53 19.97 12.08
C ARG A 200 -7.65 19.34 13.14
N GLU A 201 -8.17 19.19 14.35
CA GLU A 201 -7.47 18.60 15.49
C GLU A 201 -7.13 17.13 15.28
N ARG A 202 -7.70 16.44 14.28
CA ARG A 202 -7.36 15.05 13.90
C ARG A 202 -6.43 14.97 12.68
N LEU A 203 -6.07 16.10 12.09
CA LEU A 203 -5.23 16.18 10.91
C LEU A 203 -3.81 16.60 11.30
N THR A 204 -2.81 15.89 10.82
CA THR A 204 -1.39 16.27 10.94
C THR A 204 -0.76 16.17 9.57
N VAL A 205 0.11 17.11 9.20
CA VAL A 205 0.94 17.00 8.00
C VAL A 205 2.27 16.39 8.42
N THR A 206 2.64 15.24 7.85
CA THR A 206 3.82 14.46 8.26
C THR A 206 4.82 14.24 7.12
N GLY A 207 4.56 14.75 5.92
CA GLY A 207 5.37 14.40 4.74
C GLY A 207 5.00 13.04 4.15
N SER A 208 5.79 12.58 3.16
CA SER A 208 5.52 11.31 2.49
C SER A 208 6.46 10.21 2.94
N LEU A 209 5.88 9.07 3.36
CA LEU A 209 6.59 7.86 3.73
C LEU A 209 7.51 7.31 2.62
N LYS A 210 7.31 7.75 1.37
CA LYS A 210 8.17 7.34 0.25
C LYS A 210 9.59 7.88 0.36
N PHE A 211 9.78 9.02 1.03
CA PHE A 211 11.11 9.59 1.24
C PHE A 211 11.83 8.84 2.37
N ASP A 212 11.11 8.53 3.46
CA ASP A 212 11.64 7.74 4.58
C ASP A 212 12.07 6.34 4.11
N ALA A 213 11.29 5.69 3.23
CA ALA A 213 11.64 4.39 2.69
C ALA A 213 12.86 4.41 1.73
N ALA A 214 13.18 5.57 1.14
CA ALA A 214 14.32 5.74 0.25
C ALA A 214 15.63 5.84 1.03
N ASP A 215 15.62 6.47 2.20
CA ASP A 215 16.79 6.57 3.08
C ASP A 215 17.21 5.18 3.59
N ASP A 216 16.26 4.31 3.97
CA ASP A 216 16.54 2.91 4.33
C ASP A 216 17.16 2.12 3.16
N ALA A 217 16.65 2.31 1.93
CA ALA A 217 17.15 1.59 0.76
C ALA A 217 18.54 2.08 0.30
N ALA A 218 18.84 3.35 0.50
CA ALA A 218 20.15 3.92 0.20
C ALA A 218 21.21 3.49 1.22
N ALA A 219 20.81 3.24 2.48
CA ALA A 219 21.70 2.73 3.52
C ALA A 219 22.12 1.26 3.29
N ASP A 220 21.25 0.44 2.70
CA ASP A 220 21.51 -0.98 2.39
C ASP A 220 22.21 -1.23 1.04
N GLY A 221 22.31 -0.21 0.18
CA GLY A 221 22.83 -0.34 -1.17
C GLY A 221 24.36 -0.27 -1.23
N ASP A 222 25.05 -1.40 -1.11
CA ASP A 222 26.48 -1.47 -1.45
C ASP A 222 26.65 -1.37 -2.97
N ALA A 223 26.98 -0.16 -3.43
CA ALA A 223 27.24 0.12 -4.83
C ALA A 223 28.37 -0.76 -5.39
N ASP A 224 29.40 -1.06 -4.58
CA ASP A 224 30.52 -1.90 -5.00
C ASP A 224 30.11 -3.38 -5.11
N ALA A 225 29.26 -3.87 -4.20
CA ALA A 225 28.66 -5.20 -4.34
C ALA A 225 27.79 -5.34 -5.59
N LEU A 226 27.03 -4.29 -5.96
CA LEU A 226 26.26 -4.28 -7.21
C LEU A 226 27.18 -4.27 -8.44
N LEU A 227 28.21 -3.42 -8.47
CA LEU A 227 29.20 -3.41 -9.55
C LEU A 227 29.90 -4.77 -9.68
N HIS A 228 30.27 -5.39 -8.56
CA HIS A 228 30.87 -6.72 -8.51
C HIS A 228 29.92 -7.81 -9.03
N THR A 229 28.64 -7.77 -8.63
CA THR A 229 27.61 -8.73 -9.09
C THR A 229 27.47 -8.74 -10.61
N PHE A 230 27.58 -7.58 -11.24
CA PHE A 230 27.54 -7.45 -12.71
C PHE A 230 28.92 -7.53 -13.38
N ALA A 231 29.97 -7.88 -12.63
CA ALA A 231 31.36 -7.96 -13.09
C ALA A 231 31.85 -6.66 -13.77
N PHE A 232 31.40 -5.51 -13.29
CA PHE A 232 31.89 -4.22 -13.74
C PHE A 232 33.21 -3.88 -13.04
N ALA A 233 34.12 -3.23 -13.77
CA ALA A 233 35.36 -2.75 -13.20
C ALA A 233 35.09 -1.75 -12.07
N ALA A 234 35.86 -1.85 -10.98
CA ALA A 234 35.78 -0.92 -9.87
C ALA A 234 36.00 0.52 -10.36
N GLY A 235 35.16 1.45 -9.91
CA GLY A 235 35.21 2.86 -10.34
C GLY A 235 34.62 3.17 -11.73
N ARG A 236 34.09 2.16 -12.44
CA ARG A 236 33.39 2.40 -13.72
C ARG A 236 32.13 3.23 -13.50
N ARG A 237 31.96 4.28 -14.30
CA ARG A 237 30.76 5.12 -14.25
C ARG A 237 29.58 4.39 -14.87
N VAL A 238 28.59 4.04 -14.05
CA VAL A 238 27.35 3.39 -14.50
C VAL A 238 26.19 4.37 -14.36
N ILE A 239 25.45 4.57 -15.44
CA ILE A 239 24.22 5.36 -15.49
C ILE A 239 23.07 4.38 -15.71
N VAL A 240 22.02 4.48 -14.89
CA VAL A 240 20.83 3.65 -15.02
C VAL A 240 19.64 4.53 -15.38
N ALA A 241 19.06 4.29 -16.56
CA ALA A 241 17.76 4.82 -16.96
C ALA A 241 16.68 3.80 -16.59
N ALA A 242 16.13 3.93 -15.39
CA ALA A 242 15.14 2.99 -14.85
C ALA A 242 13.70 3.44 -15.14
N SER A 243 12.82 2.46 -15.36
CA SER A 243 11.38 2.64 -15.61
C SER A 243 11.05 3.50 -16.84
N THR A 244 11.82 3.38 -17.93
CA THR A 244 11.59 4.17 -19.15
C THR A 244 10.29 3.76 -19.87
N LEU A 245 9.56 4.75 -20.35
CA LEU A 245 8.40 4.61 -21.24
C LEU A 245 8.81 4.80 -22.71
N ARG A 246 7.94 4.33 -23.62
CA ARG A 246 8.20 4.40 -25.06
C ARG A 246 8.46 5.86 -25.48
N GLY A 247 9.63 6.12 -26.04
CA GLY A 247 10.02 7.44 -26.53
C GLY A 247 10.94 8.20 -25.57
N GLU A 248 11.09 7.74 -24.33
CA GLU A 248 12.03 8.34 -23.37
C GLU A 248 13.47 7.85 -23.60
N GLU A 249 13.66 6.68 -24.22
CA GLU A 249 14.99 6.08 -24.39
C GLU A 249 15.87 6.84 -25.41
N GLN A 250 15.28 7.39 -26.46
CA GLN A 250 16.04 8.14 -27.48
C GLN A 250 16.71 9.41 -26.92
N PRO A 251 16.00 10.28 -26.18
CA PRO A 251 16.63 11.39 -25.46
C PRO A 251 17.76 10.94 -24.53
N VAL A 252 17.55 9.85 -23.78
CA VAL A 252 18.56 9.30 -22.86
C VAL A 252 19.82 8.86 -23.61
N LEU A 253 19.68 8.12 -24.71
CA LEU A 253 20.80 7.68 -25.54
C LEU A 253 21.58 8.86 -26.13
N ARG A 254 20.90 9.91 -26.58
CA ARG A 254 21.54 11.13 -27.08
C ARG A 254 22.35 11.81 -25.98
N ALA A 255 21.78 11.97 -24.79
CA ALA A 255 22.49 12.56 -23.64
C ALA A 255 23.70 11.71 -23.23
N PHE A 256 23.54 10.39 -23.21
CA PHE A 256 24.63 9.46 -22.89
C PHE A 256 25.77 9.52 -23.92
N GLY A 257 25.47 9.77 -25.19
CA GLY A 257 26.49 10.04 -26.22
C GLY A 257 27.43 11.19 -25.84
N SER A 258 26.91 12.25 -25.22
CA SER A 258 27.72 13.37 -24.70
C SER A 258 28.54 12.96 -23.48
N VAL A 259 27.98 12.15 -22.58
CA VAL A 259 28.71 11.62 -21.40
C VAL A 259 29.90 10.77 -21.84
N ARG A 260 29.72 9.89 -22.83
CA ARG A 260 30.79 9.03 -23.34
C ARG A 260 31.96 9.79 -23.97
N ARG A 261 31.75 11.03 -24.43
CA ARG A 261 32.86 11.88 -24.91
C ARG A 261 33.79 12.30 -23.80
N THR A 262 33.29 12.41 -22.57
CA THR A 262 34.08 12.80 -21.38
C THR A 262 34.56 11.56 -20.61
N PHE A 263 33.72 10.53 -20.53
CA PHE A 263 33.99 9.29 -19.81
C PHE A 263 33.83 8.10 -20.76
N ALA A 264 34.91 7.75 -21.46
CA ALA A 264 34.88 6.75 -22.53
C ALA A 264 34.43 5.36 -22.06
N ASP A 265 34.70 5.03 -20.79
CA ASP A 265 34.38 3.78 -20.12
C ASP A 265 32.97 3.73 -19.52
N ALA A 266 32.23 4.85 -19.56
CA ALA A 266 30.89 4.92 -18.99
C ALA A 266 29.94 3.87 -19.61
N LEU A 267 29.06 3.32 -18.77
CA LEU A 267 28.05 2.34 -19.14
C LEU A 267 26.65 2.93 -18.93
N LEU A 268 25.75 2.72 -19.89
CA LEU A 268 24.33 3.00 -19.73
C LEU A 268 23.57 1.69 -19.65
N ILE A 269 22.79 1.53 -18.58
CA ILE A 269 21.80 0.47 -18.41
C ILE A 269 20.42 1.10 -18.63
N ILE A 270 19.61 0.51 -19.51
CA ILE A 270 18.22 0.91 -19.73
C ILE A 270 17.34 -0.20 -19.18
N ALA A 271 16.47 0.12 -18.22
CA ALA A 271 15.51 -0.80 -17.64
C ALA A 271 14.09 -0.30 -17.93
N PRO A 272 13.44 -0.80 -19.01
CA PRO A 272 12.10 -0.34 -19.40
C PRO A 272 11.05 -0.56 -18.30
N ARG A 273 9.97 0.24 -18.29
CA ARG A 273 8.89 0.09 -17.31
C ARG A 273 8.11 -1.23 -17.45
N HIS A 274 8.00 -1.74 -18.68
CA HIS A 274 7.17 -2.89 -19.03
C HIS A 274 8.04 -4.12 -19.35
N PRO A 275 7.86 -5.26 -18.66
CA PRO A 275 8.68 -6.46 -18.86
C PRO A 275 8.68 -7.02 -20.29
N GLU A 276 7.59 -6.82 -21.04
CA GLU A 276 7.51 -7.18 -22.46
C GLU A 276 8.55 -6.48 -23.36
N ARG A 277 9.28 -5.48 -22.83
CA ARG A 277 10.30 -4.70 -23.57
C ARG A 277 11.73 -5.04 -23.16
N PHE A 278 11.97 -6.10 -22.39
CA PHE A 278 13.31 -6.47 -21.91
C PHE A 278 14.18 -7.20 -22.95
N ALA A 279 13.67 -7.34 -24.18
CA ALA A 279 14.32 -8.04 -25.29
C ALA A 279 15.28 -7.14 -26.07
#